data_AF-A0A8C6VCP5-F1
#
_entry.id   AF-A0A8C6VCP5-F1
#
_cell.length_a   1.000
_cell.length_b   1.000
_cell.length_c   1.000
_cell.angle_alpha   90.00
_cell.angle_beta   90.00
_cell.angle_gamma   90.00
#
_symmetry.space_group_name_H-M   'P 1'
#
loop_
_entity.id
_entity.type
_entity.pdbx_description
1 polymer ?
#
loop_
_entity_poly.entity_id
_entity_poly.type
_entity_poly.pdbx_seq_one_letter_code
_entity_poly.pdbx_strand_id
1 'polypeptide(L)'
;MKCLLLLSLVALSQCLTTKIHLKKTKSVRQTLEEHGLLDDFLKKHPYNLGTKYFQGLFSFYIGNISIGTPPQEFTVIFDTGSSNLWVPSVYCSSAACSDHHKFNPQQSSTFHATSQTLSITYGTGSMTGFLGYDTVQVSQRK
;
A
#
# COMPACT_ATOMS: atom_id res chain seq x y z
N MET A 1 7.31 -30.69 -37.47
CA MET A 1 8.14 -29.52 -37.08
C MET A 1 7.35 -28.22 -36.98
N LYS A 2 6.45 -27.87 -37.93
CA LYS A 2 5.65 -26.63 -37.87
C LYS A 2 4.62 -26.57 -36.72
N CYS A 3 4.04 -27.71 -36.33
CA CYS A 3 3.06 -27.78 -35.25
C CYS A 3 3.68 -27.54 -33.84
N LEU A 4 4.94 -27.96 -33.64
CA LEU A 4 5.68 -27.73 -32.39
C LEU A 4 6.04 -26.25 -32.20
N LEU A 5 6.36 -25.55 -33.30
CA LEU A 5 6.58 -24.09 -33.31
C LEU A 5 5.31 -23.30 -32.99
N LEU A 6 4.16 -23.74 -33.50
CA LEU A 6 2.85 -23.14 -33.18
C LEU A 6 2.46 -23.35 -31.71
N LEU A 7 2.70 -24.55 -31.16
CA LEU A 7 2.44 -24.82 -29.75
C LEU A 7 3.37 -24.01 -28.82
N SER A 8 4.65 -23.84 -29.17
CA SER A 8 5.55 -22.96 -28.41
C SER A 8 5.16 -21.49 -28.50
N LEU A 9 4.66 -21.02 -29.65
CA LEU A 9 4.16 -19.65 -29.81
C LEU A 9 2.87 -19.40 -29.01
N VAL A 10 1.97 -20.38 -28.91
CA VAL A 10 0.77 -20.28 -28.05
C VAL A 10 1.15 -20.29 -26.56
N ALA A 11 2.13 -21.12 -26.16
CA ALA A 11 2.65 -21.13 -24.78
C ALA A 11 3.37 -19.82 -24.41
N LEU A 12 4.10 -19.21 -25.36
CA LEU A 12 4.70 -17.88 -25.19
C LEU A 12 3.65 -16.75 -25.24
N SER A 13 2.56 -16.93 -25.98
CA SER A 13 1.41 -16.02 -26.04
C SER A 13 0.54 -16.05 -24.78
N GLN A 14 0.64 -17.10 -23.95
CA GLN A 14 0.21 -17.04 -22.56
C GLN A 14 1.26 -16.25 -21.75
N CYS A 15 1.46 -15.01 -22.16
CA CYS A 15 2.22 -14.02 -21.40
C CYS A 15 1.71 -14.05 -19.96
N LEU A 16 2.60 -14.37 -19.01
CA LEU A 16 2.31 -14.54 -17.60
C LEU A 16 1.55 -13.32 -17.06
N THR A 17 0.23 -13.38 -17.10
CA THR A 17 -0.60 -12.28 -16.63
C THR A 17 -0.68 -12.42 -15.12
N THR A 18 0.25 -11.78 -14.43
CA THR A 18 0.23 -11.69 -12.96
C THR A 18 -0.87 -10.71 -12.58
N LYS A 19 -1.96 -11.22 -12.03
CA LYS A 19 -3.08 -10.39 -11.55
C LYS A 19 -2.94 -10.18 -10.05
N ILE A 20 -3.20 -8.96 -9.60
CA ILE A 20 -3.31 -8.62 -8.18
C ILE A 20 -4.77 -8.25 -7.95
N HIS A 21 -5.41 -8.93 -7.00
CA HIS A 21 -6.78 -8.57 -6.61
C HIS A 21 -6.72 -7.38 -5.67
N LEU A 22 -7.37 -6.28 -6.05
CA LEU A 22 -7.45 -5.05 -5.26
C LEU A 22 -8.86 -4.85 -4.74
N LYS A 23 -8.96 -4.40 -3.49
CA LYS A 23 -10.21 -3.97 -2.86
C LYS A 23 -10.26 -2.45 -2.84
N LYS A 24 -11.40 -1.87 -3.25
CA LYS A 24 -11.65 -0.44 -3.11
C LYS A 24 -12.08 -0.12 -1.67
N THR A 25 -11.45 0.87 -1.02
CA THR A 25 -11.85 1.35 0.30
C THR A 25 -13.01 2.34 0.19
N LYS A 26 -13.79 2.44 1.27
CA LYS A 26 -14.79 3.50 1.40
C LYS A 26 -14.08 4.83 1.61
N SER A 27 -14.59 5.90 1.01
CA SER A 27 -14.14 7.23 1.37
C SER A 27 -14.68 7.61 2.76
N VAL A 28 -14.06 8.59 3.42
CA VAL A 28 -14.57 9.23 4.64
C VAL A 28 -15.97 9.77 4.39
N ARG A 29 -16.25 10.34 3.20
CA ARG A 29 -17.61 10.76 2.86
C ARG A 29 -18.61 9.61 2.93
N GLN A 30 -18.32 8.49 2.25
CA GLN A 30 -19.18 7.30 2.28
C GLN A 30 -19.34 6.76 3.71
N THR A 31 -18.26 6.78 4.49
CA THR A 31 -18.27 6.35 5.89
C THR A 31 -19.14 7.26 6.75
N LEU A 32 -19.06 8.58 6.56
CA LEU A 32 -19.89 9.56 7.26
C LEU A 32 -21.37 9.46 6.88
N GLU A 33 -21.67 9.24 5.59
CA GLU A 33 -23.02 9.01 5.09
C GLU A 33 -23.65 7.76 5.73
N GLU A 34 -22.91 6.65 5.77
CA GLU A 34 -23.37 5.39 6.37
C GLU A 34 -23.64 5.48 7.87
N HIS A 35 -22.88 6.31 8.60
CA HIS A 35 -23.08 6.52 10.04
C HIS A 35 -24.05 7.67 10.35
N GLY A 36 -24.62 8.33 9.32
CA GLY A 36 -25.51 9.49 9.51
C GLY A 36 -24.81 10.73 10.06
N LEU A 37 -23.48 10.80 9.98
CA LEU A 37 -22.66 11.88 10.55
C LEU A 37 -22.27 12.94 9.52
N LEU A 38 -22.64 12.77 8.24
CA LEU A 38 -22.19 13.67 7.17
C LEU A 38 -22.68 15.12 7.39
N ASP A 39 -23.96 15.31 7.70
CA ASP A 39 -24.53 16.65 7.85
C ASP A 39 -23.90 17.42 9.01
N ASP A 40 -23.68 16.75 10.13
CA ASP A 40 -23.03 17.34 11.31
C ASP A 40 -21.56 17.66 11.03
N PHE A 41 -20.87 16.78 10.30
CA PHE A 41 -19.50 17.02 9.86
C PHE A 41 -19.40 18.25 8.96
N LEU A 42 -20.29 18.40 7.99
CA LEU A 42 -20.31 19.53 7.04
C LEU A 42 -20.69 20.86 7.72
N LYS A 43 -21.61 20.83 8.71
CA LYS A 43 -21.93 22.02 9.52
C LYS A 43 -20.73 22.49 10.35
N LYS A 44 -19.96 21.55 10.91
CA LYS A 44 -18.80 21.84 11.76
C LYS A 44 -17.54 22.22 10.96
N HIS A 45 -17.44 21.78 9.71
CA HIS A 45 -16.31 22.05 8.82
C HIS A 45 -16.79 22.73 7.52
N PRO A 46 -17.17 24.02 7.57
CA PRO A 46 -17.62 24.75 6.40
C PRO A 46 -16.54 24.74 5.30
N TYR A 47 -16.97 24.55 4.06
CA TYR A 47 -16.10 24.34 2.91
C TYR A 47 -15.10 25.50 2.75
N ASN A 48 -13.81 25.21 2.92
CA ASN A 48 -12.73 26.13 2.56
C ASN A 48 -11.80 25.46 1.53
N LEU A 49 -11.10 26.26 0.72
CA LEU A 49 -10.20 25.73 -0.32
C LEU A 49 -9.10 24.80 0.24
N GLY A 50 -8.72 24.97 1.51
CA GLY A 50 -7.77 24.07 2.20
C GLY A 50 -8.35 22.68 2.51
N THR A 51 -9.64 22.59 2.80
CA THR A 51 -10.34 21.31 3.03
C THR A 51 -10.55 20.48 1.77
N LYS A 52 -10.43 21.08 0.58
CA LYS A 52 -10.46 20.35 -0.71
C LYS A 52 -9.36 19.29 -0.81
N TYR A 53 -8.24 19.52 -0.11
CA TYR A 53 -7.08 18.61 -0.07
C TYR A 53 -6.99 17.81 1.24
N PHE A 54 -7.97 17.95 2.15
CA PHE A 54 -7.99 17.19 3.40
C PHE A 54 -8.31 15.73 3.09
N GLN A 55 -7.41 14.85 3.55
CA GLN A 55 -7.51 13.41 3.35
C GLN A 55 -8.82 12.87 3.89
N GLY A 56 -9.56 12.19 3.01
CA GLY A 56 -10.77 11.46 3.36
C GLY A 56 -11.82 11.41 2.26
N LEU A 57 -11.84 12.36 1.32
CA LEU A 57 -12.88 12.35 0.26
C LEU A 57 -12.71 11.22 -0.76
N PHE A 58 -11.52 10.62 -0.85
CA PHE A 58 -11.18 9.66 -1.89
C PHE A 58 -11.13 8.23 -1.37
N SER A 59 -11.56 7.31 -2.23
CA SER A 59 -11.33 5.87 -2.05
C SER A 59 -9.94 5.51 -2.54
N PHE A 60 -9.32 4.52 -1.89
CA PHE A 60 -8.05 3.93 -2.31
C PHE A 60 -8.27 2.50 -2.82
N TYR A 61 -7.39 2.02 -3.69
CA TYR A 61 -7.30 0.61 -4.02
C TYR A 61 -6.20 -0.02 -3.20
N ILE A 62 -6.58 -0.97 -2.34
CA ILE A 62 -5.67 -1.67 -1.45
C ILE A 62 -5.49 -3.12 -1.89
N GLY A 63 -4.29 -3.66 -1.67
CA GLY A 63 -3.97 -5.05 -1.92
C GLY A 63 -2.99 -5.57 -0.88
N ASN A 64 -2.84 -6.89 -0.81
CA ASN A 64 -1.88 -7.51 0.09
C ASN A 64 -0.57 -7.78 -0.64
N ILE A 65 0.53 -7.53 0.07
CA ILE A 65 1.89 -7.92 -0.30
C ILE A 65 2.53 -8.60 0.91
N SER A 66 3.64 -9.29 0.69
CA SER A 66 4.47 -9.76 1.78
C SER A 66 5.92 -9.31 1.62
N ILE A 67 6.58 -9.10 2.77
CA ILE A 67 7.96 -8.64 2.84
C ILE A 67 8.72 -9.55 3.80
N GLY A 68 9.88 -10.05 3.37
CA GLY A 68 10.78 -10.84 4.19
C GLY A 68 10.70 -12.35 4.02
N THR A 69 11.62 -13.03 4.70
CA THR A 69 11.70 -14.51 4.74
C THR A 69 11.86 -14.99 6.19
N PRO A 70 10.85 -15.63 6.81
CA PRO A 70 9.53 -15.93 6.26
C PRO A 70 8.70 -14.66 5.96
N PRO A 71 7.69 -14.75 5.08
CA PRO A 71 6.89 -13.60 4.67
C PRO A 71 6.12 -12.94 5.82
N GLN A 72 6.21 -11.61 5.93
CA GLN A 72 5.37 -10.77 6.79
C GLN A 72 4.34 -10.02 5.93
N GLU A 73 3.05 -10.16 6.22
CA GLU A 73 1.95 -9.66 5.38
C GLU A 73 1.60 -8.20 5.66
N PHE A 74 1.35 -7.43 4.61
CA PHE A 74 0.94 -6.02 4.68
C PHE A 74 -0.18 -5.73 3.69
N THR A 75 -1.17 -4.94 4.14
CA THR A 75 -2.14 -4.30 3.25
C THR A 75 -1.62 -2.92 2.88
N VAL A 76 -1.41 -2.69 1.59
CA VAL A 76 -0.84 -1.45 1.05
C VAL A 76 -1.76 -0.79 0.04
N ILE A 77 -1.61 0.52 -0.12
CA ILE A 77 -2.26 1.28 -1.19
C ILE A 77 -1.43 1.14 -2.46
N PHE A 78 -2.08 0.77 -3.56
CA PHE A 78 -1.45 0.78 -4.89
C PHE A 78 -1.61 2.18 -5.49
N ASP A 79 -0.60 3.02 -5.25
CA ASP A 79 -0.59 4.44 -5.61
C ASP A 79 0.28 4.70 -6.84
N THR A 80 -0.34 5.14 -7.95
CA THR A 80 0.39 5.53 -9.16
C THR A 80 0.99 6.94 -9.09
N GLY A 81 0.69 7.70 -8.03
CA GLY A 81 1.17 9.07 -7.81
C GLY A 81 2.50 9.16 -7.07
N SER A 82 3.09 8.04 -6.66
CA SER A 82 4.36 7.99 -5.93
C SER A 82 5.27 6.87 -6.41
N SER A 83 6.50 6.82 -5.90
CA SER A 83 7.53 5.85 -6.34
C SER A 83 8.16 5.06 -5.20
N ASN A 84 7.72 5.25 -3.96
CA ASN A 84 8.29 4.60 -2.78
C ASN A 84 7.33 3.53 -2.23
N LEU A 85 7.88 2.37 -1.87
CA LEU A 85 7.23 1.42 -0.97
C LEU A 85 7.72 1.69 0.45
N TRP A 86 6.80 1.85 1.39
CA TRP A 86 7.11 1.95 2.80
C TRP A 86 6.05 1.21 3.62
N VAL A 87 6.47 0.62 4.73
CA VAL A 87 5.60 -0.05 5.70
C VAL A 87 6.01 0.39 7.10
N PRO A 88 5.08 0.39 8.08
CA PRO A 88 5.42 0.66 9.48
C PRO A 88 6.47 -0.33 9.98
N SER A 89 7.45 0.14 10.74
CA SER A 89 8.43 -0.72 11.41
C SER A 89 8.00 -1.02 12.85
N VAL A 90 8.47 -2.14 13.42
CA VAL A 90 8.36 -2.42 14.86
C VAL A 90 8.98 -1.33 15.74
N TYR A 91 9.88 -0.51 15.19
CA TYR A 91 10.49 0.62 15.87
C TYR A 91 9.64 1.91 15.81
N CYS A 92 8.51 1.90 15.10
CA CYS A 92 7.61 3.06 15.06
C CYS A 92 6.85 3.21 16.39
N SER A 93 7.01 4.36 17.04
CA SER A 93 6.35 4.72 18.30
C SER A 93 5.15 5.67 18.15
N SER A 94 4.91 6.18 16.93
CA SER A 94 3.77 7.06 16.66
C SER A 94 2.45 6.31 16.82
N ALA A 95 1.43 7.00 17.36
CA ALA A 95 0.07 6.47 17.44
C ALA A 95 -0.44 5.97 16.08
N ALA A 96 -0.01 6.61 14.98
CA ALA A 96 -0.35 6.23 13.62
C ALA A 96 0.10 4.82 13.21
N CYS A 97 1.02 4.18 13.95
CA CYS A 97 1.50 2.83 13.69
C CYS A 97 0.84 1.76 14.58
N SER A 98 0.01 2.14 15.54
CA SER A 98 -0.50 1.22 16.59
C SER A 98 -1.42 0.15 16.03
N ASP A 99 -2.28 0.53 15.08
CA ASP A 99 -3.31 -0.34 14.51
C ASP A 99 -2.89 -0.97 13.17
N HIS A 100 -1.58 -0.96 12.86
CA HIS A 100 -1.03 -1.49 11.63
C HIS A 100 -0.06 -2.64 11.89
N HIS A 101 -0.01 -3.59 10.94
CA HIS A 101 1.07 -4.57 10.88
C HIS A 101 2.41 -3.84 10.75
N LYS A 102 3.39 -4.30 11.51
CA LYS A 102 4.71 -3.69 11.62
C LYS A 102 5.78 -4.67 11.16
N PHE A 103 6.64 -4.23 10.26
CA PHE A 103 7.76 -4.99 9.77
C PHE A 103 8.83 -5.14 10.84
N ASN A 104 9.17 -6.39 11.13
CA ASN A 104 10.25 -6.77 12.02
C ASN A 104 11.45 -7.25 11.20
N PRO A 105 12.51 -6.43 11.06
CA PRO A 105 13.70 -6.84 10.30
C PRO A 105 14.44 -8.02 10.94
N GLN A 106 14.30 -8.23 12.25
CA GLN A 106 14.94 -9.36 12.95
C GLN A 106 14.25 -10.70 12.66
N GLN A 107 13.07 -10.68 12.04
CA GLN A 107 12.30 -11.87 11.67
C GLN A 107 12.40 -12.18 10.17
N SER A 108 13.32 -11.54 9.44
CA SER A 108 13.55 -11.79 8.02
C SER A 108 15.00 -12.15 7.75
N SER A 109 15.25 -13.35 7.21
CA SER A 109 16.57 -13.81 6.81
C SER A 109 17.07 -13.17 5.50
N THR A 110 16.20 -12.48 4.75
CA THR A 110 16.55 -11.79 3.50
C THR A 110 16.64 -10.28 3.66
N PHE A 111 16.50 -9.77 4.89
CA PHE A 111 16.61 -8.35 5.16
C PHE A 111 18.06 -7.88 5.11
N HIS A 112 18.30 -6.79 4.38
CA HIS A 112 19.56 -6.08 4.31
C HIS A 112 19.35 -4.63 4.73
N ALA A 113 19.86 -4.29 5.90
CA ALA A 113 19.81 -2.93 6.43
C ALA A 113 20.71 -1.98 5.63
N THR A 114 20.32 -0.71 5.59
CA THR A 114 21.18 0.38 5.13
C THR A 114 21.31 1.44 6.23
N SER A 115 22.28 2.35 6.10
CA SER A 115 22.41 3.52 6.98
C SER A 115 21.63 4.74 6.49
N GLN A 116 20.87 4.62 5.40
CA GLN A 116 20.17 5.75 4.80
C GLN A 116 18.84 6.01 5.49
N THR A 117 18.63 7.25 5.92
CA THR A 117 17.36 7.74 6.45
C THR A 117 16.50 8.32 5.34
N LEU A 118 15.19 8.19 5.44
CA LEU A 118 14.21 8.78 4.53
C LEU A 118 13.28 9.71 5.29
N SER A 119 12.91 10.83 4.66
CA SER A 119 11.87 11.73 5.13
C SER A 119 10.99 12.13 3.94
N ILE A 120 9.70 11.78 3.99
CA ILE A 120 8.72 12.12 2.96
C ILE A 120 7.70 13.09 3.54
N THR A 121 7.46 14.20 2.84
CA THR A 121 6.43 15.18 3.19
C THR A 121 5.25 15.06 2.22
N TYR A 122 4.06 14.85 2.76
CA TYR A 122 2.78 14.87 2.07
C TYR A 122 2.06 16.18 2.35
N GLY A 123 1.00 16.47 1.59
CA GLY A 123 0.18 17.68 1.83
C GLY A 123 -0.47 17.74 3.21
N THR A 124 -0.67 16.60 3.87
CA THR A 124 -1.37 16.48 5.16
C THR A 124 -0.48 16.02 6.32
N GLY A 125 0.81 15.76 6.08
CA GLY A 125 1.69 15.21 7.10
C GLY A 125 3.03 14.76 6.55
N SER A 126 3.79 14.04 7.34
CA SER A 126 5.10 13.52 6.95
C SER A 126 5.36 12.16 7.57
N MET A 127 6.33 11.45 7.00
CA MET A 127 6.81 10.16 7.49
C MET A 127 8.32 10.14 7.41
N THR A 128 8.94 9.58 8.45
CA THR A 128 10.38 9.36 8.53
C THR A 128 10.66 7.86 8.72
N GLY A 129 11.83 7.42 8.26
CA GLY A 129 12.20 6.02 8.37
C GLY A 129 13.63 5.73 7.91
N PHE A 130 13.93 4.44 7.75
CA PHE A 130 15.21 3.95 7.26
C PHE A 130 14.98 3.14 5.98
N LEU A 131 15.90 3.24 5.04
CA LEU A 131 15.90 2.42 3.85
C LEU A 131 16.43 1.02 4.18
N GLY A 132 15.77 -0.01 3.66
CA GLY A 132 16.21 -1.40 3.73
C GLY A 132 15.82 -2.14 2.46
N TYR A 133 16.55 -3.20 2.17
CA TYR A 133 16.22 -4.12 1.09
C TYR A 133 15.72 -5.43 1.69
N ASP A 134 14.67 -5.99 1.11
CA ASP A 134 14.19 -7.31 1.47
C ASP A 134 13.45 -7.93 0.28
N THR A 135 13.16 -9.22 0.37
CA THR A 135 12.32 -9.93 -0.60
C THR A 135 10.90 -9.42 -0.49
N VAL A 136 10.36 -8.88 -1.58
CA VAL A 136 8.96 -8.44 -1.66
C VAL A 136 8.21 -9.36 -2.62
N GLN A 137 7.12 -9.95 -2.14
CA GLN A 137 6.21 -10.73 -2.98
C GLN A 137 4.96 -9.91 -3.28
N VAL A 138 4.76 -9.63 -4.56
CA VAL A 138 3.58 -8.93 -5.09
C VAL A 138 2.85 -9.91 -6.00
N SER A 139 1.65 -10.34 -5.59
CA SER A 139 0.88 -11.45 -6.17
C SER A 139 1.40 -12.86 -5.81
N GLN A 140 0.45 -13.76 -5.59
CA GLN A 140 0.69 -15.21 -5.47
C GLN A 140 0.47 -15.81 -6.86
N ARG A 141 1.44 -16.58 -7.39
CA ARG A 141 1.20 -17.36 -8.60
C ARG A 141 0.13 -18.40 -8.27
N LYS A 142 -0.99 -18.38 -9.00
CA LYS A 142 -1.92 -19.51 -9.07
C LYS A 142 -1.43 -20.51 -10.10
#